data_AF-A0A925WB68-F1
#
_entry.id   AF-A0A925WB68-F1
#
_cell.length_a   1.000
_cell.length_b   1.000
_cell.length_c   1.000
_cell.angle_alpha   90.00
_cell.angle_beta   90.00
_cell.angle_gamma   90.00
#
_symmetry.space_group_name_H-M   'P 1'
#
loop_
_entity.id
_entity.type
_entity.pdbx_description
1 polymer ?
#
loop_
_entity_poly.entity_id
_entity_poly.type
_entity_poly.pdbx_seq_one_letter_code
_entity_poly.pdbx_strand_id
1 'polypeptide(L)'
;MAKTLIRNRNSSRAGSTKYDANQKVLTQTYGALADLRRELSDSKTAVTEREEILKSFSVCPDSQRAWLLLEDYFEKLSLSRKDFPSHDWWPRLLAAQGGNRLEELAFLFLRAHRSPPSELAPHANLNRFAEVEEAEQEQKLVRELEGWLFPQRPVHLDTPRASLRVICQPQPDADNPARNRLAVQFLLLRPRTGEKVRSLHDIIELTTRAAHEQEL
;
A
#
# COMPACT_ATOMS: atom_id res chain seq x y z
N MET A 1 -23.06 100.94 -16.87
CA MET A 1 -22.46 99.67 -17.35
C MET A 1 -21.88 98.92 -16.16
N ALA A 2 -22.50 97.81 -15.77
CA ALA A 2 -21.94 96.87 -14.78
C ALA A 2 -22.28 95.45 -15.27
N LYS A 3 -21.26 94.67 -15.61
CA LYS A 3 -21.40 93.32 -16.17
C LYS A 3 -21.74 92.34 -15.04
N THR A 4 -22.85 91.65 -15.17
CA THR A 4 -23.27 90.54 -14.30
C THR A 4 -22.43 89.29 -14.59
N LEU A 5 -21.79 88.76 -13.54
CA LEU A 5 -21.08 87.48 -13.58
C LEU A 5 -22.10 86.33 -13.59
N ILE A 6 -22.19 85.64 -14.73
CA ILE A 6 -22.98 84.42 -14.89
C ILE A 6 -22.25 83.28 -14.17
N ARG A 7 -22.78 82.88 -13.01
CA ARG A 7 -22.38 81.69 -12.27
C ARG A 7 -22.83 80.45 -13.03
N ASN A 8 -21.92 79.87 -13.81
CA ASN A 8 -22.14 78.58 -14.47
C ASN A 8 -22.10 77.46 -13.41
N ARG A 9 -23.28 76.92 -13.05
CA ARG A 9 -23.39 75.70 -12.25
C ARG A 9 -23.08 74.51 -13.15
N ASN A 10 -21.84 74.02 -13.11
CA ASN A 10 -21.53 72.68 -13.58
C ASN A 10 -22.24 71.67 -12.67
N SER A 11 -23.26 71.03 -13.22
CA SER A 11 -23.93 69.87 -12.62
C SER A 11 -22.90 68.76 -12.43
N SER A 12 -22.76 68.32 -11.19
CA SER A 12 -21.92 67.20 -10.79
C SER A 12 -22.41 65.92 -11.47
N ARG A 13 -21.57 65.34 -12.34
CA ARG A 13 -21.70 63.95 -12.80
C ARG A 13 -21.45 62.99 -11.61
N ALA A 14 -22.41 62.91 -10.69
CA ALA A 14 -22.34 62.03 -9.52
C ALA A 14 -22.75 60.56 -9.82
N GLY A 15 -23.13 60.25 -11.07
CA GLY A 15 -23.54 58.91 -11.50
C GLY A 15 -22.41 58.03 -12.05
N SER A 16 -21.27 58.61 -12.46
CA SER A 16 -20.17 57.88 -13.11
C SER A 16 -19.24 57.17 -12.11
N THR A 17 -19.15 57.66 -10.87
CA THR A 17 -18.20 57.18 -9.87
C THR A 17 -18.59 55.82 -9.28
N LYS A 18 -19.88 55.53 -9.17
CA LYS A 18 -20.37 54.23 -8.65
C LYS A 18 -20.09 53.07 -9.61
N TYR A 19 -20.28 53.29 -10.92
CA TYR A 19 -19.95 52.28 -11.92
C TYR A 19 -18.45 52.04 -12.00
N ASP A 20 -17.65 53.11 -11.97
CA ASP A 20 -16.19 53.02 -12.03
C ASP A 20 -15.59 52.37 -10.77
N ALA A 21 -16.19 52.64 -9.59
CA ALA A 21 -15.85 51.95 -8.34
C ALA A 21 -16.21 50.47 -8.39
N ASN A 22 -17.40 50.11 -8.88
CA ASN A 22 -17.80 48.71 -9.03
C ASN A 22 -16.93 47.99 -10.06
N GLN A 23 -16.58 48.63 -11.18
CA GLN A 23 -15.66 48.06 -12.16
C GLN A 23 -14.30 47.81 -11.52
N LYS A 24 -13.72 48.79 -10.80
CA LYS A 24 -12.43 48.61 -10.10
C LYS A 24 -12.47 47.49 -9.07
N VAL A 25 -13.54 47.40 -8.28
CA VAL A 25 -13.71 46.32 -7.29
C VAL A 25 -13.80 44.97 -8.00
N LEU A 26 -14.55 44.88 -9.10
CA LEU A 26 -14.61 43.66 -9.92
C LEU A 26 -13.24 43.31 -10.51
N THR A 27 -12.52 44.24 -11.14
CA THR A 27 -11.19 43.96 -11.70
C THR A 27 -10.18 43.59 -10.62
N GLN A 28 -10.26 44.19 -9.43
CA GLN A 28 -9.40 43.85 -8.29
C GLN A 28 -9.75 42.48 -7.70
N THR A 29 -11.02 42.16 -7.52
CA THR A 29 -11.46 40.89 -6.94
C THR A 29 -11.27 39.73 -7.91
N TYR A 30 -11.67 39.88 -9.18
CA TYR A 30 -11.41 38.90 -10.21
C TYR A 30 -9.93 38.81 -10.57
N GLY A 31 -9.19 39.92 -10.51
CA GLY A 31 -7.73 39.94 -10.67
C GLY A 31 -7.02 39.18 -9.56
N ALA A 32 -7.31 39.50 -8.30
CA ALA A 32 -6.74 38.79 -7.15
C ALA A 32 -7.11 37.30 -7.12
N LEU A 33 -8.34 36.93 -7.52
CA LEU A 33 -8.73 35.53 -7.66
C LEU A 33 -8.03 34.85 -8.86
N ALA A 34 -7.76 35.57 -9.94
CA ALA A 34 -7.01 35.06 -11.07
C ALA A 34 -5.53 34.87 -10.72
N ASP A 35 -4.95 35.80 -9.98
CA ASP A 35 -3.58 35.73 -9.47
C ASP A 35 -3.44 34.59 -8.46
N LEU A 36 -4.39 34.44 -7.51
CA LEU A 36 -4.44 33.28 -6.61
C LEU A 36 -4.59 31.97 -7.37
N ARG A 37 -5.44 31.90 -8.40
CA ARG A 37 -5.51 30.70 -9.26
C ARG A 37 -4.21 30.44 -9.98
N ARG A 38 -3.48 31.48 -10.38
CA ARG A 38 -2.19 31.37 -11.07
C ARG A 38 -1.05 30.98 -10.13
N GLU A 39 -1.12 31.40 -8.87
CA GLU A 39 -0.19 31.04 -7.80
C GLU A 39 -0.45 29.61 -7.28
N LEU A 40 -1.71 29.21 -7.21
CA LEU A 40 -2.12 27.84 -6.86
C LEU A 40 -1.97 26.87 -8.03
N SER A 41 -2.00 27.35 -9.28
CA SER A 41 -1.74 26.54 -10.45
C SER A 41 -0.24 26.36 -10.65
N ASP A 42 0.19 25.14 -10.89
CA ASP A 42 1.57 24.87 -11.27
C ASP A 42 2.00 25.72 -12.46
N SER A 43 3.22 26.26 -12.40
CA SER A 43 3.81 26.95 -13.55
C SER A 43 3.87 26.02 -14.75
N LYS A 44 3.62 26.55 -15.95
CA LYS A 44 3.64 25.75 -17.19
C LYS A 44 4.95 24.98 -17.37
N THR A 45 6.06 25.57 -16.94
CA THR A 45 7.40 24.95 -16.96
C THR A 45 7.49 23.76 -16.01
N ALA A 46 6.94 23.87 -14.80
CA ALA A 46 6.91 22.74 -13.86
C ALA A 46 6.06 21.59 -14.39
N VAL A 47 4.91 21.88 -15.00
CA VAL A 47 4.05 20.86 -15.63
C VAL A 47 4.79 20.17 -16.78
N THR A 48 5.50 20.92 -17.64
CA THR A 48 6.25 20.31 -18.75
C THR A 48 7.40 19.43 -18.27
N GLU A 49 8.14 19.84 -17.23
CA GLU A 49 9.19 19.00 -16.63
C GLU A 49 8.62 17.68 -16.11
N ARG A 50 7.49 17.75 -15.40
CA ARG A 50 6.81 16.57 -14.88
C ARG A 50 6.29 15.65 -15.99
N GLU A 51 5.73 16.21 -17.06
CA GLU A 51 5.31 15.44 -18.24
C GLU A 51 6.48 14.69 -18.90
N GLU A 52 7.67 15.28 -18.98
CA GLU A 52 8.85 14.63 -19.56
C GLU A 52 9.30 13.42 -18.73
N ILE A 53 9.24 13.53 -17.40
CA ILE A 53 9.50 12.42 -16.48
C ILE A 53 8.47 11.30 -16.71
N LEU A 54 7.18 11.63 -16.79
CA LEU A 54 6.11 10.66 -17.01
C LEU A 54 6.22 9.97 -18.38
N LYS A 55 6.58 10.70 -19.44
CA LYS A 55 6.84 10.11 -20.76
C LYS A 55 7.96 9.07 -20.68
N SER A 56 9.07 9.41 -20.02
CA SER A 56 10.19 8.50 -19.81
C SER A 56 9.80 7.28 -18.97
N PHE A 57 9.01 7.49 -17.90
CA PHE A 57 8.49 6.44 -17.03
C PHE A 57 7.56 5.47 -17.76
N SER A 58 6.70 5.98 -18.64
CA SER A 58 5.68 5.17 -19.34
C SER A 58 6.29 4.09 -20.24
N VAL A 59 7.43 4.36 -20.89
CA VAL A 59 8.09 3.46 -21.84
C VAL A 59 9.22 2.66 -21.20
N CYS A 60 9.62 2.98 -19.96
CA CYS A 60 10.79 2.37 -19.33
C CYS A 60 10.61 0.85 -19.09
N PRO A 61 11.46 -0.03 -19.66
CA PRO A 61 11.34 -1.47 -19.44
C PRO A 61 12.01 -1.94 -18.14
N ASP A 62 13.01 -1.21 -17.64
CA ASP A 62 13.74 -1.56 -16.42
C ASP A 62 12.96 -1.12 -15.17
N SER A 63 12.72 -2.07 -14.27
CA SER A 63 11.99 -1.82 -13.03
C SER A 63 12.73 -0.85 -12.10
N GLN A 64 14.07 -0.92 -12.01
CA GLN A 64 14.81 -0.07 -11.08
C GLN A 64 14.84 1.38 -11.58
N ARG A 65 15.09 1.59 -12.86
CA ARG A 65 15.03 2.93 -13.47
C ARG A 65 13.63 3.52 -13.44
N ALA A 66 12.59 2.73 -13.72
CA ALA A 66 11.20 3.19 -13.60
C ALA A 66 10.89 3.62 -12.16
N TRP A 67 11.46 2.93 -11.17
CA TRP A 67 11.29 3.27 -9.75
C TRP A 67 11.85 4.66 -9.44
N LEU A 68 13.07 4.95 -9.89
CA LEU A 68 13.71 6.25 -9.63
C LEU A 68 12.98 7.40 -10.33
N LEU A 69 12.56 7.21 -11.59
CA LEU A 69 11.78 8.22 -12.32
C LEU A 69 10.47 8.57 -11.61
N LEU A 70 9.82 7.56 -11.02
CA LEU A 70 8.61 7.78 -10.24
C LEU A 70 8.88 8.53 -8.93
N GLU A 71 10.00 8.25 -8.26
CA GLU A 71 10.42 9.00 -7.08
C GLU A 71 10.71 10.47 -7.42
N ASP A 72 11.45 10.73 -8.49
CA ASP A 72 11.74 12.09 -8.96
C ASP A 72 10.43 12.85 -9.26
N TYR A 73 9.46 12.18 -9.89
CA TYR A 73 8.14 12.75 -10.14
C TYR A 73 7.39 13.09 -8.84
N PHE A 74 7.39 12.20 -7.86
CA PHE A 74 6.75 12.45 -6.57
C PHE A 74 7.45 13.55 -5.77
N GLU A 75 8.79 13.61 -5.81
CA GLU A 75 9.55 14.68 -5.16
C GLU A 75 9.18 16.06 -5.72
N LYS A 76 9.01 16.17 -7.05
CA LYS A 76 8.52 17.40 -7.71
C LYS A 76 7.10 17.79 -7.28
N LEU A 77 6.29 16.84 -6.81
CA LEU A 77 4.97 17.08 -6.24
C LEU A 77 4.98 17.24 -4.71
N SER A 78 6.15 17.19 -4.07
CA SER A 78 6.29 17.13 -2.61
C SER A 78 5.52 15.95 -1.99
N LEU A 79 5.43 14.85 -2.72
CA LEU A 79 4.77 13.61 -2.31
C LEU A 79 5.79 12.53 -2.01
N SER A 80 5.40 11.60 -1.15
CA SER A 80 6.15 10.38 -0.87
C SER A 80 5.31 9.15 -1.18
N ARG A 81 5.99 8.03 -1.46
CA ARG A 81 5.34 6.72 -1.57
C ARG A 81 4.55 6.34 -0.31
N LYS A 82 4.95 6.86 0.86
CA LYS A 82 4.26 6.65 2.15
C LYS A 82 2.87 7.29 2.20
N ASP A 83 2.59 8.22 1.29
CA ASP A 83 1.30 8.91 1.23
C ASP A 83 0.20 8.06 0.60
N PHE A 84 0.54 6.89 0.03
CA PHE A 84 -0.40 5.99 -0.64
C PHE A 84 -0.64 4.74 0.21
N PRO A 85 -1.92 4.37 0.49
CA PRO A 85 -2.29 3.41 1.53
C PRO A 85 -2.11 1.92 1.15
N SER A 86 -1.58 1.60 -0.03
CA SER A 86 -1.38 0.22 -0.49
C SER A 86 0.09 -0.08 -0.79
N HIS A 87 0.50 -1.34 -0.67
CA HIS A 87 1.84 -1.81 -1.06
C HIS A 87 1.85 -2.57 -2.40
N ASP A 88 0.68 -2.97 -2.91
CA ASP A 88 0.55 -3.85 -4.07
C ASP A 88 0.37 -3.10 -5.40
N TRP A 89 0.49 -1.77 -5.40
CA TRP A 89 0.33 -0.96 -6.61
C TRP A 89 1.53 -1.01 -7.55
N TRP A 90 2.75 -1.21 -7.01
CA TRP A 90 3.96 -1.18 -7.83
C TRP A 90 4.04 -2.32 -8.86
N PRO A 91 3.76 -3.59 -8.50
CA PRO A 91 3.72 -4.67 -9.49
C PRO A 91 2.71 -4.43 -10.61
N ARG A 92 1.58 -3.80 -10.32
CA ARG A 92 0.55 -3.46 -11.31
C ARG A 92 1.03 -2.41 -12.31
N LEU A 93 1.71 -1.37 -11.84
CA LEU A 93 2.34 -0.36 -12.70
C LEU A 93 3.41 -0.96 -13.62
N LEU A 94 4.20 -1.90 -13.11
CA LEU A 94 5.23 -2.56 -13.91
C LEU A 94 4.64 -3.49 -14.98
N ALA A 95 3.51 -4.14 -14.70
CA ALA A 95 2.82 -5.01 -15.65
C ALA A 95 2.26 -4.22 -16.85
N ALA A 96 1.92 -2.94 -16.66
CA ALA A 96 1.47 -2.04 -17.73
C ALA A 96 2.64 -1.30 -18.40
N GLN A 97 2.44 -0.82 -19.63
CA GLN A 97 3.38 0.05 -20.36
C GLN A 97 2.61 1.16 -21.11
N GLY A 98 3.31 2.26 -21.42
CA GLY A 98 2.77 3.38 -22.18
C GLY A 98 1.63 4.10 -21.45
N GLY A 99 0.56 4.42 -22.19
CA GLY A 99 -0.61 5.11 -21.65
C GLY A 99 -1.30 4.36 -20.51
N ASN A 100 -1.36 3.03 -20.58
CA ASN A 100 -1.96 2.19 -19.53
C ASN A 100 -1.19 2.28 -18.21
N ARG A 101 0.14 2.46 -18.27
CA ARG A 101 0.96 2.68 -17.07
C ARG A 101 0.66 4.02 -16.42
N LEU A 102 0.39 5.06 -17.22
CA LEU A 102 -0.01 6.37 -16.71
C LEU A 102 -1.43 6.36 -16.14
N GLU A 103 -2.32 5.55 -16.72
CA GLU A 103 -3.67 5.31 -16.20
C GLU A 103 -3.64 4.64 -14.82
N GLU A 104 -2.85 3.57 -14.65
CA GLU A 104 -2.64 2.93 -13.33
C GLU A 104 -2.07 3.91 -12.29
N LEU A 105 -1.19 4.82 -12.72
CA LEU A 105 -0.66 5.86 -11.85
C LEU A 105 -1.73 6.89 -11.49
N ALA A 106 -2.61 7.26 -12.42
CA ALA A 106 -3.77 8.10 -12.12
C ALA A 106 -4.74 7.40 -11.14
N PHE A 107 -4.98 6.10 -11.29
CA PHE A 107 -5.80 5.32 -10.36
C PHE A 107 -5.21 5.29 -8.95
N LEU A 108 -3.89 5.30 -8.81
CA LEU A 108 -3.23 5.41 -7.50
C LEU A 108 -3.58 6.72 -6.77
N PHE A 109 -3.71 7.84 -7.48
CA PHE A 109 -4.21 9.08 -6.89
C PHE A 109 -5.69 8.99 -6.50
N LEU A 110 -6.53 8.41 -7.37
CA LEU A 110 -7.96 8.25 -7.11
C LEU A 110 -8.23 7.35 -5.89
N ARG A 111 -7.50 6.23 -5.76
CA ARG A 111 -7.58 5.35 -4.57
C ARG A 111 -7.14 6.04 -3.28
N ALA A 112 -6.22 7.00 -3.36
CA ALA A 112 -5.82 7.82 -2.23
C ALA A 112 -6.77 9.00 -1.94
N HIS A 113 -7.92 9.07 -2.63
CA HIS A 113 -8.88 10.17 -2.57
C HIS A 113 -8.26 11.54 -2.89
N ARG A 114 -7.25 11.57 -3.76
CA ARG A 114 -6.59 12.79 -4.24
C ARG A 114 -6.96 13.05 -5.69
N SER A 115 -7.13 14.32 -6.04
CA SER A 115 -7.26 14.72 -7.45
C SER A 115 -5.94 14.48 -8.18
N PRO A 116 -5.95 13.85 -9.36
CA PRO A 116 -4.73 13.64 -10.14
C PRO A 116 -4.14 14.99 -10.58
N PRO A 117 -2.81 15.12 -10.63
CA PRO A 117 -2.12 16.25 -11.25
C PRO A 117 -2.58 16.51 -12.69
N SER A 118 -2.42 17.76 -13.16
CA SER A 118 -2.92 18.20 -14.47
C SER A 118 -2.38 17.38 -15.64
N GLU A 119 -1.12 16.94 -15.57
CA GLU A 119 -0.48 16.08 -16.57
C GLU A 119 -1.06 14.64 -16.63
N LEU A 120 -1.68 14.17 -15.55
CA LEU A 120 -2.30 12.85 -15.46
C LEU A 120 -3.82 12.88 -15.66
N ALA A 121 -4.43 14.06 -15.63
CA ALA A 121 -5.86 14.25 -15.88
C ALA A 121 -6.36 13.58 -17.18
N PRO A 122 -5.62 13.57 -18.32
CA PRO A 122 -6.05 12.88 -19.53
C PRO A 122 -6.15 11.35 -19.37
N HIS A 123 -5.40 10.79 -18.43
CA HIS A 123 -5.33 9.35 -18.16
C HIS A 123 -6.23 8.92 -16.99
N ALA A 124 -6.86 9.88 -16.30
CA ALA A 124 -7.73 9.62 -15.16
C ALA A 124 -9.17 9.31 -15.59
N ASN A 125 -9.38 8.17 -16.25
CA ASN A 125 -10.72 7.76 -16.68
C ASN A 125 -11.52 7.14 -15.52
N LEU A 126 -12.50 7.88 -15.00
CA LEU A 126 -13.34 7.46 -13.87
C LEU A 126 -14.16 6.20 -14.16
N ASN A 127 -14.62 6.00 -15.40
CA ASN A 127 -15.41 4.82 -15.75
C ASN A 127 -14.54 3.56 -15.72
N ARG A 128 -13.34 3.63 -16.31
CA ARG A 128 -12.36 2.53 -16.25
C ARG A 128 -11.94 2.24 -14.81
N PHE A 129 -11.74 3.29 -14.01
CA PHE A 129 -11.42 3.13 -12.59
C PHE A 129 -12.51 2.36 -11.85
N ALA A 130 -13.79 2.70 -12.08
CA ALA A 130 -14.92 2.00 -11.47
C ALA A 130 -14.97 0.53 -11.87
N GLU A 131 -14.80 0.23 -13.16
CA GLU A 131 -14.73 -1.17 -13.67
C GLU A 131 -13.61 -1.96 -13.00
N VAL A 132 -12.43 -1.36 -12.82
CA VAL A 132 -11.28 -2.00 -12.17
C VAL A 132 -11.54 -2.23 -10.69
N GLU A 133 -12.10 -1.26 -9.98
CA GLU A 133 -12.47 -1.40 -8.56
C GLU A 133 -13.54 -2.48 -8.35
N GLU A 134 -14.56 -2.54 -9.21
CA GLU A 134 -15.58 -3.60 -9.18
C GLU A 134 -14.96 -4.98 -9.38
N ALA A 135 -14.13 -5.15 -10.41
CA ALA A 135 -13.43 -6.42 -10.67
C ALA A 135 -12.52 -6.83 -9.50
N GLU A 136 -11.87 -5.88 -8.82
CA GLU A 136 -11.07 -6.16 -7.63
C GLU A 136 -11.92 -6.60 -6.44
N GLN A 137 -13.10 -6.00 -6.24
CA GLN A 137 -14.04 -6.40 -5.19
C GLN A 137 -14.59 -7.80 -5.44
N GLU A 138 -14.94 -8.11 -6.69
CA GLU A 138 -15.37 -9.45 -7.10
C GLU A 138 -14.27 -10.49 -6.85
N GLN A 139 -13.03 -10.19 -7.23
CA GLN A 139 -11.90 -11.10 -6.97
C GLN A 139 -11.65 -11.32 -5.47
N LYS A 140 -11.77 -10.28 -4.64
CA LYS A 140 -11.67 -10.42 -3.19
C LYS A 140 -12.76 -11.33 -2.64
N LEU A 141 -14.01 -11.13 -3.07
CA LEU A 141 -15.13 -11.97 -2.69
C LEU A 141 -14.89 -13.44 -3.10
N VAL A 142 -14.44 -13.69 -4.32
CA VAL A 142 -14.11 -15.05 -4.79
C VAL A 142 -13.03 -15.68 -3.91
N ARG A 143 -11.96 -14.95 -3.57
CA ARG A 143 -10.90 -15.47 -2.69
C ARG A 143 -11.40 -15.79 -1.29
N GLU A 144 -12.29 -14.97 -0.74
CA GLU A 144 -12.92 -15.24 0.56
C GLU A 144 -13.80 -16.49 0.50
N LEU A 145 -14.57 -16.66 -0.58
CA LEU A 145 -15.37 -17.86 -0.82
C LEU A 145 -14.49 -19.11 -1.01
N GLU A 146 -13.38 -19.00 -1.74
CA GLU A 146 -12.39 -20.08 -1.90
C GLU A 146 -11.79 -20.47 -0.55
N GLY A 147 -11.42 -19.49 0.27
CA GLY A 147 -10.92 -19.73 1.62
C GLY A 147 -11.96 -20.38 2.55
N TRP A 148 -13.24 -20.08 2.34
CA TRP A 148 -14.33 -20.71 3.07
C TRP A 148 -14.60 -22.15 2.60
N LEU A 149 -14.55 -22.38 1.28
CA LEU A 149 -14.77 -23.70 0.67
C LEU A 149 -13.61 -24.68 0.96
N PHE A 150 -12.38 -24.15 1.02
CA PHE A 150 -11.16 -24.89 1.29
C PHE A 150 -10.36 -24.23 2.42
N PRO A 151 -10.81 -24.33 3.68
CA PRO A 151 -10.07 -23.76 4.79
C PRO A 151 -8.67 -24.37 4.87
N GLN A 152 -7.66 -23.54 5.14
CA GLN A 152 -6.29 -24.04 5.30
C GLN A 152 -6.25 -25.08 6.41
N ARG A 153 -5.59 -26.22 6.14
CA ARG A 153 -5.44 -27.27 7.14
C ARG A 153 -4.79 -26.67 8.38
N PRO A 154 -5.39 -26.86 9.56
CA PRO A 154 -4.80 -26.36 10.78
C PRO A 154 -3.42 -26.99 10.99
N VAL A 155 -2.38 -26.14 11.08
CA VAL A 155 -0.95 -26.52 11.18
C VAL A 155 -0.65 -27.46 12.36
N HIS A 156 -1.55 -27.50 13.34
CA HIS A 156 -1.41 -28.29 14.58
C HIS A 156 -1.88 -29.75 14.47
N LEU A 157 -2.42 -30.18 13.32
CA LEU A 157 -2.82 -31.58 13.14
C LEU A 157 -1.65 -32.47 12.67
N ASP A 158 -0.62 -31.90 12.03
CA ASP A 158 0.47 -32.66 11.39
C ASP A 158 1.82 -32.62 12.14
N THR A 159 1.92 -31.88 13.26
CA THR A 159 3.13 -31.91 14.10
C THR A 159 3.08 -33.09 15.07
N PRO A 160 4.10 -33.97 15.15
CA PRO A 160 4.09 -35.07 16.10
C PRO A 160 3.98 -34.50 17.53
N ARG A 161 2.89 -34.84 18.23
CA ARG A 161 2.57 -34.34 19.58
C ARG A 161 3.64 -34.67 20.62
N ALA A 162 4.52 -35.62 20.33
CA ALA A 162 5.74 -35.89 21.06
C ALA A 162 6.79 -36.48 20.10
N SER A 163 8.07 -36.20 20.34
CA SER A 163 9.18 -36.88 19.66
C SER A 163 9.99 -37.71 20.66
N LEU A 164 10.45 -38.88 20.22
CA LEU A 164 11.26 -39.80 21.02
C LEU A 164 12.68 -39.81 20.47
N ARG A 165 13.66 -39.52 21.33
CA ARG A 165 15.08 -39.60 21.01
C ARG A 165 15.70 -40.71 21.85
N VAL A 166 16.40 -41.63 21.20
CA VAL A 166 17.06 -42.76 21.87
C VAL A 166 18.56 -42.57 21.77
N ILE A 167 19.25 -42.58 22.91
CA ILE A 167 20.71 -42.46 22.99
C ILE A 167 21.25 -43.79 23.47
N CYS A 168 22.13 -44.39 22.67
CA CYS A 168 22.80 -45.65 22.98
C CYS A 168 24.29 -45.38 23.22
N GLN A 169 24.80 -45.71 24.39
CA GLN A 169 26.21 -45.56 24.74
C GLN A 169 26.80 -46.91 25.16
N PRO A 170 27.90 -47.37 24.54
CA PRO A 170 28.60 -48.56 25.00
C PRO A 170 29.31 -48.26 26.33
N GLN A 171 29.06 -49.08 27.33
CA GLN A 171 29.69 -49.00 28.65
C GLN A 171 30.41 -50.33 28.94
N PRO A 172 31.63 -50.30 29.50
CA PRO A 172 32.33 -51.51 29.89
C PRO A 172 31.54 -52.23 30.99
N ASP A 173 31.45 -53.56 30.88
CA ASP A 173 30.77 -54.39 31.86
C ASP A 173 31.61 -54.47 33.14
N ALA A 174 31.02 -54.09 34.28
CA ALA A 174 31.68 -54.12 35.59
C ALA A 174 32.08 -55.55 36.01
N ASP A 175 31.37 -56.57 35.53
CA ASP A 175 31.62 -57.98 35.86
C ASP A 175 32.63 -58.64 34.90
N ASN A 176 32.86 -58.07 33.71
CA ASN A 176 33.76 -58.62 32.70
C ASN A 176 34.33 -57.51 31.81
N PRO A 177 35.59 -57.07 32.01
CA PRO A 177 36.17 -55.94 31.26
C PRO A 177 36.38 -56.22 29.77
N ALA A 178 36.24 -57.49 29.34
CA ALA A 178 36.26 -57.89 27.92
C ALA A 178 34.88 -57.78 27.23
N ARG A 179 33.83 -57.38 27.95
CA ARG A 179 32.46 -57.22 27.43
C ARG A 179 32.02 -55.77 27.56
N ASN A 180 31.35 -55.26 26.53
CA ASN A 180 30.69 -53.96 26.57
C ASN A 180 29.17 -54.18 26.64
N ARG A 181 28.51 -53.56 27.62
CA ARG A 181 27.04 -53.45 27.69
C ARG A 181 26.59 -52.19 26.96
N LEU A 182 25.41 -52.21 26.34
CA LEU A 182 24.84 -51.02 25.71
C LEU A 182 23.88 -50.35 26.69
N ALA A 183 24.23 -49.16 27.18
CA ALA A 183 23.30 -48.33 27.94
C ALA A 183 22.38 -47.60 26.96
N VAL A 184 21.07 -47.82 27.10
CA VAL A 184 20.04 -47.18 26.26
C VAL A 184 19.23 -46.20 27.10
N GLN A 185 19.18 -44.94 26.69
CA GLN A 185 18.40 -43.88 27.32
C GLN A 185 17.34 -43.37 26.36
N PHE A 186 16.10 -43.21 26.86
CA PHE A 186 14.98 -42.70 26.09
C PHE A 186 14.60 -41.31 26.57
N LEU A 187 14.60 -40.35 25.66
CA LEU A 187 14.28 -38.96 25.89
C LEU A 187 12.99 -38.63 25.14
N LEU A 188 11.92 -38.34 25.88
CA LEU A 188 10.63 -37.98 25.31
C LEU A 188 10.48 -36.45 25.36
N LEU A 189 10.33 -35.82 24.20
CA LEU A 189 10.05 -34.39 24.06
C LEU A 189 8.56 -34.18 23.85
N ARG A 190 7.92 -33.38 24.71
CA ARG A 190 6.51 -32.97 24.55
C ARG A 190 6.41 -31.43 24.55
N PRO A 191 5.61 -30.81 23.65
CA PRO A 191 5.54 -29.34 23.52
C PRO A 191 5.19 -28.59 24.82
N ARG A 192 4.41 -29.22 25.71
CA ARG A 192 4.02 -28.61 26.99
C ARG A 192 4.97 -28.90 28.15
N THR A 193 5.79 -29.94 28.06
CA THR A 193 6.50 -30.51 29.22
C THR A 193 8.02 -30.56 29.04
N GLY A 194 8.52 -30.25 27.85
CA GLY A 194 9.94 -30.30 27.51
C GLY A 194 10.46 -31.73 27.31
N GLU A 195 11.78 -31.87 27.27
CA GLU A 195 12.50 -33.15 27.16
C GLU A 195 12.61 -33.81 28.53
N LYS A 196 12.19 -35.07 28.66
CA LYS A 196 12.32 -35.85 29.90
C LYS A 196 12.87 -37.24 29.61
N VAL A 197 13.79 -37.70 30.46
CA VAL A 197 14.26 -39.09 30.46
C VAL A 197 13.13 -39.98 30.96
N ARG A 198 12.83 -41.05 30.21
CA ARG A 198 11.78 -42.03 30.55
C ARG A 198 12.31 -43.45 30.44
N SER A 199 11.74 -44.34 31.24
CA SER A 199 12.01 -45.77 31.11
C SER A 199 11.21 -46.35 29.92
N LEU A 200 11.64 -47.51 29.41
CA LEU A 200 10.87 -48.25 28.40
C LEU A 200 9.46 -48.59 28.89
N HIS A 201 9.32 -48.91 30.17
CA HIS A 201 8.04 -49.25 30.78
C HIS A 201 7.09 -48.04 30.74
N ASP A 202 7.58 -46.86 31.14
CA ASP A 202 6.79 -45.62 31.10
C ASP A 202 6.33 -45.27 29.68
N ILE A 203 7.16 -45.53 28.67
CA ILE A 203 6.82 -45.27 27.27
C ILE A 203 5.70 -46.21 26.80
N ILE A 204 5.79 -47.49 27.17
CA ILE A 204 4.74 -48.49 26.86
C ILE A 204 3.42 -48.07 27.52
N GLU A 205 3.43 -47.69 28.80
CA GLU A 205 2.21 -47.23 29.49
C GLU A 205 1.60 -45.96 28.86
N LEU A 206 2.44 -45.03 28.40
CA LEU A 206 1.98 -43.82 27.72
C LEU A 206 1.31 -44.14 26.38
N THR A 207 1.80 -45.15 25.66
CA THR A 207 1.18 -45.60 24.40
C THR A 207 -0.16 -46.32 24.64
N THR A 208 -0.29 -47.11 25.70
CA THR A 208 -1.53 -47.83 26.01
C THR A 208 -2.64 -46.90 26.53
N ARG A 209 -2.30 -45.85 27.30
CA ARG A 209 -3.28 -44.85 27.76
C ARG A 209 -3.82 -43.99 26.63
N ALA A 210 -2.97 -43.58 25.69
CA ALA A 210 -3.38 -42.78 24.55
C ALA A 210 -4.34 -43.53 23.61
N ALA A 211 -4.20 -44.86 23.48
CA ALA A 211 -5.12 -45.69 22.72
C ALA A 211 -6.51 -45.76 23.39
N HIS A 212 -6.55 -45.87 24.72
CA HIS A 212 -7.81 -45.96 25.47
C HIS A 212 -8.59 -44.63 25.51
N GLU A 213 -7.90 -43.47 25.44
CA GLU A 213 -8.52 -42.14 25.37
C GLU A 213 -9.02 -41.76 23.96
N GLN A 214 -8.64 -42.48 22.90
CA GLN A 214 -9.14 -42.26 21.53
C GLN A 214 -10.41 -43.06 21.19
N GLU A 215 -10.75 -44.07 22.00
CA GLU A 215 -11.93 -44.93 21.81
C GLU A 215 -13.19 -44.41 22.54
N LEU A 216 -13.09 -43.27 23.26
CA LEU A 216 -14.18 -42.55 23.93
C LEU A 216 -14.50 -41.24 23.20
#